data_AF-A0A957G7I0-F1
#
_entry.id   AF-A0A957G7I0-F1
#
_cell.length_a   1.000
_cell.length_b   1.000
_cell.length_c   1.000
_cell.angle_alpha   90.00
_cell.angle_beta   90.00
_cell.angle_gamma   90.00
#
_symmetry.space_group_name_H-M   'P 1'
#
loop_
_entity.id
_entity.type
_entity.pdbx_description
1 polymer ?
#
loop_
_entity_poly.entity_id
_entity_poly.type
_entity_poly.pdbx_seq_one_letter_code
_entity_poly.pdbx_strand_id
1 'polypeptide(L)'
;MSDETIYKAQTSHLQQRTVIPAGVLLGGAALLILIGILPISLAGALWPLVIVAAGLLLLWPAWKSTPDQQSRLSFLAVPGAVVVALGALVFVMNLLGHWASWTYAWFLLPAAAVGGVMYWKRFEPKHRVHDSGYKALRALVALALGLGLFFELLVFRTFGPWWPLLVVGFGVILFVRNQRRKTS
;
A
#
# COMPACT_ATOMS: atom_id res chain seq x y z
N MET A 1 -23.76 16.34 64.32
CA MET A 1 -24.46 15.32 63.49
C MET A 1 -24.22 15.64 62.01
N SER A 2 -22.98 15.55 61.53
CA SER A 2 -22.62 16.03 60.17
C SER A 2 -21.51 15.25 59.46
N ASP A 3 -20.83 14.31 60.12
CA ASP A 3 -19.63 13.68 59.53
C ASP A 3 -19.90 12.25 59.02
N GLU A 4 -20.89 11.53 59.58
CA GLU A 4 -21.27 10.19 59.12
C GLU A 4 -22.02 10.18 57.78
N THR A 5 -22.81 11.22 57.50
CA THR A 5 -23.56 11.32 56.23
C THR A 5 -22.64 11.65 55.06
N ILE A 6 -21.58 12.42 55.28
CA ILE A 6 -20.58 12.77 54.26
C ILE A 6 -19.72 11.54 53.90
N TYR A 7 -19.35 10.70 54.88
CA TYR A 7 -18.60 9.47 54.63
C TYR A 7 -19.37 8.42 53.81
N LYS A 8 -20.68 8.29 54.01
CA LYS A 8 -21.53 7.39 53.23
C LYS A 8 -21.82 7.89 51.81
N ALA A 9 -21.83 9.20 51.58
CA ALA A 9 -22.02 9.77 50.25
C ALA A 9 -20.76 9.64 49.38
N GLN A 10 -19.57 9.76 49.95
CA GLN A 10 -18.32 9.70 49.17
C GLN A 10 -17.91 8.28 48.76
N THR A 11 -18.31 7.26 49.52
CA THR A 11 -17.99 5.85 49.23
C THR A 11 -18.88 5.23 48.16
N SER A 12 -20.08 5.78 47.91
CA SER A 12 -20.98 5.27 46.85
C SER A 12 -20.48 5.59 45.43
N HIS A 13 -19.77 6.71 45.24
CA HIS A 13 -19.24 7.12 43.95
C HIS A 13 -17.98 6.35 43.51
N LEU A 14 -17.22 5.78 44.46
CA LEU A 14 -16.01 4.99 44.15
C LEU A 14 -16.29 3.52 43.87
N GLN A 15 -17.51 3.06 44.15
CA GLN A 15 -17.93 1.67 43.97
C GLN A 15 -18.89 1.49 42.79
N GLN A 16 -18.88 2.41 41.82
CA GLN A 16 -19.39 2.14 40.49
C GLN A 16 -18.34 1.33 39.71
N ARG A 17 -17.98 0.14 40.24
CA ARG A 17 -17.31 -0.88 39.45
C ARG A 17 -18.30 -1.24 38.35
N THR A 18 -18.04 -0.76 37.14
CA THR A 18 -18.73 -1.21 35.94
C THR A 18 -18.47 -2.71 35.84
N VAL A 19 -19.35 -3.51 36.43
CA VAL A 19 -19.40 -4.95 36.27
C VAL A 19 -19.94 -5.18 34.86
N ILE A 20 -19.09 -4.91 33.88
CA ILE A 20 -19.29 -5.47 32.54
C ILE A 20 -19.38 -6.97 32.81
N PRO A 21 -20.53 -7.62 32.56
CA PRO A 21 -20.69 -9.01 32.90
C PRO A 21 -19.53 -9.75 32.26
N ALA A 22 -18.79 -10.55 33.02
CA ALA A 22 -17.63 -11.26 32.49
C ALA A 22 -17.98 -12.05 31.21
N GLY A 23 -19.26 -12.45 31.06
CA GLY A 23 -19.82 -13.02 29.84
C GLY A 23 -19.85 -12.12 28.60
N VAL A 24 -19.94 -10.79 28.73
CA VAL A 24 -19.84 -9.84 27.59
C VAL A 24 -18.40 -9.70 27.13
N LEU A 25 -17.44 -9.69 28.06
CA LEU A 25 -16.02 -9.66 27.72
C LEU A 25 -15.55 -10.99 27.13
N LEU A 26 -15.98 -12.12 27.71
CA LEU A 26 -15.66 -13.46 27.20
C LEU A 26 -16.41 -13.76 25.89
N GLY A 27 -17.67 -13.33 25.76
CA GLY A 27 -18.45 -13.45 24.54
C GLY A 27 -17.89 -12.57 23.42
N GLY A 28 -17.52 -11.33 23.71
CA GLY A 28 -16.84 -10.44 22.77
C GLY A 28 -15.47 -10.98 22.33
N ALA A 29 -14.68 -11.50 23.28
CA ALA A 29 -13.40 -12.13 22.97
C ALA A 29 -13.55 -13.41 22.13
N ALA A 30 -14.52 -14.27 22.44
CA ALA A 30 -14.81 -15.48 21.66
C ALA A 30 -15.31 -15.13 20.24
N LEU A 31 -16.13 -14.08 20.09
CA LEU A 31 -16.59 -13.59 18.80
C LEU A 31 -15.43 -13.01 17.97
N LEU A 32 -14.53 -12.26 18.60
CA LEU A 32 -13.32 -11.72 17.96
C LEU A 32 -12.35 -12.83 17.53
N ILE A 33 -12.21 -13.87 18.34
CA ILE A 33 -11.43 -15.07 18.00
C ILE A 33 -12.11 -15.82 16.84
N LEU A 34 -13.42 -15.98 16.85
CA LEU A 34 -14.16 -16.64 15.76
C LEU A 34 -14.08 -15.88 14.43
N ILE A 35 -14.06 -14.54 14.47
CA ILE A 35 -13.80 -13.68 13.30
C ILE A 35 -12.32 -13.78 12.87
N GLY A 36 -11.40 -13.97 13.81
CA GLY A 36 -9.96 -14.11 13.56
C GLY A 36 -9.52 -15.47 13.03
N ILE A 37 -10.33 -16.53 13.18
CA ILE A 37 -10.01 -17.89 12.69
C ILE A 37 -10.35 -18.07 11.21
N LEU A 38 -11.10 -17.15 10.59
CA LEU A 38 -11.29 -17.17 9.14
C LEU A 38 -10.03 -16.59 8.49
N PRO A 39 -9.17 -17.40 7.84
CA PRO A 39 -7.85 -16.94 7.38
C PRO A 39 -7.95 -15.86 6.29
N ILE A 40 -9.14 -15.70 5.69
CA ILE A 40 -9.46 -14.66 4.71
C ILE A 40 -10.92 -14.28 4.94
N SER A 41 -11.18 -13.29 5.81
CA SER A 41 -12.47 -12.60 5.69
C SER A 41 -12.49 -11.93 4.31
N LEU A 42 -13.49 -12.24 3.49
CA LEU A 42 -13.65 -11.61 2.17
C LEU A 42 -13.58 -10.08 2.31
N ALA A 43 -14.12 -9.55 3.41
CA ALA A 43 -13.99 -8.15 3.81
C ALA A 43 -12.53 -7.71 4.07
N GLY A 44 -11.73 -8.52 4.76
CA GLY A 44 -10.30 -8.29 5.01
C GLY A 44 -9.41 -8.39 3.77
N ALA A 45 -9.81 -9.12 2.74
CA ALA A 45 -9.10 -9.14 1.46
C ALA A 45 -9.54 -8.01 0.51
N LEU A 46 -10.82 -7.62 0.56
CA LEU A 46 -11.41 -6.65 -0.37
C LEU A 46 -11.32 -5.20 0.10
N TRP A 47 -11.09 -4.90 1.38
CA TRP A 47 -10.98 -3.49 1.83
C TRP A 47 -9.93 -2.64 1.09
N PRO A 48 -8.78 -3.17 0.61
CA PRO A 48 -7.84 -2.36 -0.16
C PRO A 48 -8.44 -1.92 -1.50
N LEU A 49 -9.44 -2.64 -2.03
CA LEU A 49 -10.17 -2.23 -3.23
C LEU A 49 -10.99 -0.96 -2.99
N VAL A 50 -11.42 -0.69 -1.75
CA VAL A 50 -12.06 0.59 -1.41
C VAL A 50 -11.06 1.74 -1.57
N ILE A 51 -9.80 1.53 -1.18
CA ILE A 51 -8.72 2.50 -1.39
C ILE A 51 -8.46 2.70 -2.89
N VAL A 52 -8.38 1.60 -3.65
CA VAL A 52 -8.23 1.68 -5.11
C VAL A 52 -9.39 2.44 -5.75
N ALA A 53 -10.62 2.17 -5.33
CA ALA A 53 -11.81 2.87 -5.81
C ALA A 53 -11.76 4.36 -5.48
N ALA A 54 -11.35 4.75 -4.26
CA ALA A 54 -11.15 6.15 -3.88
C ALA A 54 -10.07 6.83 -4.73
N GLY A 55 -8.96 6.15 -5.02
CA GLY A 55 -7.93 6.65 -5.92
C GLY A 55 -8.40 6.80 -7.38
N LEU A 56 -9.22 5.86 -7.86
CA LEU A 56 -9.85 5.93 -9.18
C LEU A 56 -10.83 7.12 -9.27
N LEU A 57 -11.57 7.40 -8.20
CA LEU A 57 -12.43 8.59 -8.12
C LEU A 57 -11.61 9.88 -8.21
N LEU A 58 -10.41 9.93 -7.62
CA LEU A 58 -9.49 11.06 -7.76
C LEU A 58 -8.90 11.18 -9.18
N LEU A 59 -8.77 10.07 -9.91
CA LEU A 59 -8.35 10.06 -11.31
C LEU A 59 -9.47 10.44 -12.28
N TRP A 60 -10.74 10.36 -11.85
CA TRP A 60 -11.91 10.63 -12.68
C TRP A 60 -11.91 12.01 -13.37
N PRO A 61 -11.58 13.13 -12.69
CA PRO A 61 -11.54 14.45 -13.32
C PRO A 61 -10.43 14.56 -14.39
N ALA A 62 -9.30 13.89 -14.17
CA ALA A 62 -8.21 13.82 -15.12
C ALA A 62 -8.56 12.91 -16.32
N TRP A 63 -9.32 11.83 -16.11
CA TRP A 63 -9.82 10.97 -17.18
C TRP A 63 -10.82 11.68 -18.09
N LYS A 64 -11.75 12.45 -17.52
CA LYS A 64 -12.71 13.29 -18.26
C LYS A 64 -12.13 14.58 -18.84
N SER A 65 -10.87 14.91 -18.57
CA SER A 65 -10.23 16.08 -19.18
C SER A 65 -9.93 15.81 -20.66
N THR A 66 -10.25 16.79 -21.50
CA THR A 66 -10.08 16.78 -22.97
C THR A 66 -9.04 17.84 -23.34
N PRO A 67 -8.31 17.73 -24.47
CA PRO A 67 -7.28 18.71 -24.87
C PRO A 67 -7.76 20.18 -24.84
N ASP A 68 -9.01 20.43 -25.22
CA ASP A 68 -9.58 21.78 -25.30
C ASP A 68 -10.17 22.30 -23.97
N GLN A 69 -10.39 21.43 -22.99
CA GLN A 69 -10.93 21.77 -21.66
C GLN A 69 -10.18 21.00 -20.58
N GLN A 70 -9.00 21.51 -20.24
CA GLN A 70 -8.23 20.98 -19.13
C GLN A 70 -8.95 21.33 -17.82
N SER A 71 -9.45 20.30 -17.14
CA SER A 71 -10.17 20.51 -15.89
C SER A 71 -9.23 21.10 -14.86
N ARG A 72 -9.67 22.12 -14.10
CA ARG A 72 -8.84 22.71 -13.02
C ARG A 72 -8.40 21.69 -11.97
N LEU A 73 -9.05 20.52 -11.93
CA LEU A 73 -8.79 19.41 -11.02
C LEU A 73 -7.85 18.35 -11.60
N SER A 74 -7.27 18.52 -12.80
CA SER A 74 -6.38 17.50 -13.38
C SER A 74 -5.10 17.25 -12.55
N PHE A 75 -4.72 18.17 -11.65
CA PHE A 75 -3.63 17.97 -10.69
C PHE A 75 -3.90 16.82 -9.69
N LEU A 76 -5.17 16.45 -9.47
CA LEU A 76 -5.55 15.30 -8.61
C LEU A 76 -5.10 13.96 -9.20
N ALA A 77 -4.65 13.93 -10.47
CA ALA A 77 -4.11 12.71 -11.07
C ALA A 77 -2.91 12.15 -10.31
N VAL A 78 -2.07 13.02 -9.74
CA VAL A 78 -0.88 12.61 -8.99
C VAL A 78 -1.27 11.91 -7.68
N PRO A 79 -2.03 12.54 -6.75
CA PRO A 79 -2.46 11.86 -5.55
C PRO A 79 -3.38 10.67 -5.85
N GLY A 80 -4.23 10.76 -6.89
CA GLY A 80 -5.06 9.62 -7.32
C GLY A 80 -4.25 8.40 -7.73
N ALA A 81 -3.19 8.58 -8.52
CA ALA A 81 -2.29 7.49 -8.91
C ALA A 81 -1.57 6.87 -7.71
N VAL A 82 -1.12 7.69 -6.74
CA VAL A 82 -0.48 7.20 -5.51
C VAL A 82 -1.46 6.39 -4.67
N VAL A 83 -2.70 6.86 -4.50
CA VAL A 83 -3.73 6.15 -3.72
C VAL A 83 -4.11 4.82 -4.39
N VAL A 84 -4.26 4.79 -5.72
CA VAL A 84 -4.47 3.54 -6.47
C VAL A 84 -3.30 2.57 -6.26
N ALA A 85 -2.07 3.06 -6.38
CA ALA A 85 -0.88 2.22 -6.19
C ALA A 85 -0.76 1.69 -4.76
N LEU A 86 -1.10 2.51 -3.76
CA LEU A 86 -1.13 2.10 -2.36
C LEU A 86 -2.19 1.00 -2.12
N GLY A 87 -3.41 1.20 -2.63
CA GLY A 87 -4.48 0.21 -2.51
C GLY A 87 -4.14 -1.11 -3.21
N ALA A 88 -3.56 -1.04 -4.41
CA ALA A 88 -3.10 -2.22 -5.16
C ALA A 88 -1.95 -2.94 -4.45
N LEU A 89 -1.00 -2.19 -3.88
CA LEU A 89 0.10 -2.75 -3.11
C LEU A 89 -0.42 -3.52 -1.90
N VAL A 90 -1.29 -2.90 -1.10
CA VAL A 90 -1.88 -3.54 0.09
C VAL A 90 -2.76 -4.73 -0.29
N PHE A 91 -3.48 -4.65 -1.41
CA PHE A 91 -4.25 -5.79 -1.94
C PHE A 91 -3.36 -7.00 -2.24
N VAL A 92 -2.26 -6.79 -2.96
CA VAL A 92 -1.30 -7.84 -3.29
C VAL A 92 -0.65 -8.39 -2.03
N MET A 93 -0.32 -7.53 -1.06
CA MET A 93 0.26 -7.94 0.22
C MET A 93 -0.69 -8.79 1.05
N ASN A 94 -1.97 -8.43 1.12
CA ASN A 94 -2.99 -9.22 1.80
C ASN A 94 -3.17 -10.59 1.12
N LEU A 95 -3.14 -10.63 -0.21
CA LEU A 95 -3.33 -11.87 -0.97
C LEU A 95 -2.14 -12.83 -0.82
N LEU A 96 -0.93 -12.28 -0.81
CA LEU A 96 0.31 -13.05 -0.63
C LEU A 96 0.59 -13.36 0.84
N GLY A 97 -0.05 -12.68 1.79
CA GLY A 97 0.27 -12.75 3.21
C GLY A 97 1.65 -12.18 3.58
N HIS A 98 2.37 -11.61 2.62
CA HIS A 98 3.75 -11.13 2.76
C HIS A 98 3.78 -9.64 3.16
N TRP A 99 3.43 -9.33 4.41
CA TRP A 99 3.50 -7.96 4.94
C TRP A 99 4.91 -7.37 5.02
N ALA A 100 5.91 -8.25 5.04
CA ALA A 100 7.33 -7.91 4.93
C ALA A 100 7.65 -7.02 3.71
N SER A 101 6.88 -7.13 2.62
CA SER A 101 7.13 -6.37 1.40
C SER A 101 6.96 -4.86 1.57
N TRP A 102 6.33 -4.41 2.65
CA TRP A 102 6.23 -3.00 3.01
C TRP A 102 7.61 -2.32 3.10
N THR A 103 8.64 -3.06 3.52
CA THR A 103 9.99 -2.53 3.75
C THR A 103 10.65 -1.99 2.48
N TYR A 104 10.32 -2.55 1.31
CA TYR A 104 10.91 -2.18 0.02
C TYR A 104 9.91 -1.59 -0.98
N ALA A 105 8.60 -1.76 -0.75
CA ALA A 105 7.57 -1.31 -1.67
C ALA A 105 7.41 0.23 -1.76
N TRP A 106 8.03 0.99 -0.85
CA TRP A 106 7.96 2.45 -0.80
C TRP A 106 8.31 3.14 -2.12
N PHE A 107 9.22 2.56 -2.92
CA PHE A 107 9.62 3.12 -4.21
C PHE A 107 8.56 2.99 -5.32
N LEU A 108 7.53 2.16 -5.12
CA LEU A 108 6.38 2.06 -6.02
C LEU A 108 5.45 3.28 -5.89
N LEU A 109 5.39 3.94 -4.73
CA LEU A 109 4.58 5.14 -4.52
C LEU A 109 5.09 6.36 -5.31
N PRO A 110 6.37 6.77 -5.25
CA PRO A 110 6.88 7.83 -6.09
C PRO A 110 6.88 7.43 -7.58
N ALA A 111 7.03 6.14 -7.90
CA ALA A 111 6.86 5.66 -9.28
C ALA A 111 5.43 5.92 -9.78
N ALA A 112 4.42 5.62 -8.98
CA ALA A 112 3.03 5.92 -9.27
C ALA A 112 2.77 7.43 -9.35
N ALA A 113 3.41 8.25 -8.51
CA ALA A 113 3.33 9.71 -8.60
C ALA A 113 3.86 10.23 -9.95
N VAL A 114 5.04 9.76 -10.39
CA VAL A 114 5.61 10.08 -11.71
C VAL A 114 4.65 9.63 -12.82
N GLY A 115 4.06 8.44 -12.71
CA GLY A 115 3.03 7.94 -13.62
C GLY A 115 1.80 8.86 -13.66
N GLY A 116 1.34 9.36 -12.51
CA GLY A 116 0.25 10.32 -12.41
C GLY A 116 0.56 11.66 -13.07
N VAL A 117 1.80 12.17 -12.93
CA VAL A 117 2.25 13.38 -13.61
C VAL A 117 2.30 13.17 -15.13
N MET A 118 2.80 12.03 -15.59
CA MET A 118 2.80 11.66 -17.01
C MET A 118 1.37 11.53 -17.55
N TYR A 119 0.46 10.94 -16.78
CA TYR A 119 -0.95 10.84 -17.14
C TYR A 119 -1.63 12.21 -17.23
N TRP A 120 -1.33 13.12 -16.31
CA TRP A 120 -1.83 14.49 -16.36
C TRP A 120 -1.36 15.24 -17.60
N LYS A 121 -0.08 15.10 -17.96
CA LYS A 121 0.53 15.79 -19.10
C LYS A 121 0.39 15.04 -20.44
N ARG A 122 -0.44 13.99 -20.51
CA ARG A 122 -0.61 13.15 -21.71
C ARG A 122 -0.99 13.92 -22.99
N PHE A 123 -1.57 15.11 -22.83
CA PHE A 123 -2.01 15.98 -23.93
C PHE A 123 -0.90 16.89 -24.48
N GLU A 124 0.30 16.89 -23.87
CA GLU A 124 1.46 17.65 -24.33
C GLU A 124 2.63 16.70 -24.62
N PRO A 125 2.63 16.01 -25.80
CA PRO A 125 3.59 14.94 -26.11
C PRO A 125 5.05 15.42 -26.17
N LYS A 126 5.27 16.70 -26.49
CA LYS A 126 6.62 17.29 -26.60
C LYS A 126 7.19 17.76 -25.26
N HIS A 127 6.47 17.59 -24.16
CA HIS A 127 6.90 18.11 -22.87
C HIS A 127 8.03 17.23 -22.28
N ARG A 128 9.15 17.85 -21.86
CA ARG A 128 10.34 17.23 -21.18
C ARG A 128 10.03 16.20 -20.09
N VAL A 129 8.83 16.25 -19.53
CA VAL A 129 8.31 15.33 -18.51
C VAL A 129 8.15 13.90 -19.03
N HIS A 130 7.89 13.69 -20.33
CA HIS A 130 7.82 12.35 -20.89
C HIS A 130 9.20 11.69 -20.95
N ASP A 131 10.21 12.39 -21.49
CA ASP A 131 11.58 11.85 -21.61
C ASP A 131 12.24 11.58 -20.25
N SER A 132 12.03 12.49 -19.30
CA SER A 132 12.60 12.37 -17.96
C SER A 132 11.77 11.42 -17.08
N GLY A 133 10.44 11.42 -17.27
CA GLY A 133 9.49 10.61 -16.50
C GLY A 133 9.66 9.13 -16.76
N TYR A 134 9.85 8.68 -18.01
CA TYR A 134 10.10 7.26 -18.30
C TYR A 134 11.41 6.76 -17.68
N LYS A 135 12.46 7.60 -17.63
CA LYS A 135 13.74 7.26 -16.98
C LYS A 135 13.56 7.16 -15.47
N ALA A 136 12.89 8.13 -14.85
CA ALA A 136 12.61 8.13 -13.42
C ALA A 136 11.72 6.95 -13.02
N LEU A 137 10.65 6.68 -13.77
CA LEU A 137 9.75 5.55 -13.55
C LEU A 137 10.50 4.22 -13.63
N ARG A 138 11.32 4.02 -14.68
CA ARG A 138 12.15 2.81 -14.80
C ARG A 138 13.14 2.68 -13.65
N ALA A 139 13.79 3.77 -13.24
CA ALA A 139 14.74 3.75 -12.15
C ALA A 139 14.06 3.40 -10.81
N LEU A 140 12.92 4.00 -10.50
CA LEU A 140 12.17 3.76 -9.26
C LEU A 140 11.60 2.33 -9.22
N VAL A 141 11.07 1.83 -10.33
CA VAL A 141 10.59 0.44 -10.41
C VAL A 141 11.76 -0.54 -10.33
N ALA A 142 12.88 -0.28 -11.02
CA ALA A 142 14.07 -1.12 -10.92
C ALA A 142 14.65 -1.13 -9.50
N LEU A 143 14.62 0.00 -8.81
CA LEU A 143 15.05 0.12 -7.42
C LEU A 143 14.11 -0.64 -6.47
N ALA A 144 12.80 -0.50 -6.64
CA ALA A 144 11.79 -1.24 -5.88
C ALA A 144 11.96 -2.76 -6.05
N LEU A 145 12.16 -3.22 -7.29
CA LEU A 145 12.39 -4.63 -7.59
C LEU A 145 13.75 -5.11 -7.08
N GLY A 146 14.80 -4.30 -7.22
CA GLY A 146 16.14 -4.63 -6.74
C GLY A 146 16.19 -4.76 -5.21
N LEU A 147 15.55 -3.84 -4.49
CA LEU A 147 15.38 -3.92 -3.04
C LEU A 147 14.47 -5.08 -2.64
N GLY A 148 13.36 -5.29 -3.35
CA GLY A 148 12.47 -6.43 -3.10
C GLY A 148 13.20 -7.75 -3.22
N LEU A 149 13.96 -7.94 -4.29
CA LEU A 149 14.84 -9.09 -4.44
C LEU A 149 15.87 -9.16 -3.31
N PHE A 150 16.60 -8.07 -3.03
CA PHE A 150 17.60 -8.04 -1.96
C PHE A 150 17.02 -8.50 -0.60
N PHE A 151 15.87 -7.95 -0.20
CA PHE A 151 15.23 -8.29 1.07
C PHE A 151 14.66 -9.71 1.06
N GLU A 152 14.00 -10.13 -0.02
CA GLU A 152 13.41 -11.47 -0.12
C GLU A 152 14.48 -12.57 -0.12
N LEU A 153 15.62 -12.32 -0.77
CA LEU A 153 16.74 -13.24 -0.87
C LEU A 153 17.61 -13.27 0.40
N LEU A 154 17.95 -12.11 0.97
CA LEU A 154 18.92 -12.03 2.05
C LEU A 154 18.29 -12.06 3.45
N VAL A 155 17.12 -11.43 3.62
CA VAL A 155 16.49 -11.24 4.92
C VAL A 155 15.48 -12.35 5.20
N PHE A 156 14.58 -12.61 4.26
CA PHE A 156 13.46 -13.54 4.48
C PHE A 156 13.79 -15.00 4.12
N ARG A 157 14.90 -15.24 3.40
CA ARG A 157 15.33 -16.57 2.90
C ARG A 157 14.18 -17.37 2.24
N THR A 158 13.19 -16.68 1.67
CA THR A 158 11.91 -17.28 1.24
C THR A 158 12.09 -18.33 0.15
N PHE A 159 13.16 -18.24 -0.64
CA PHE A 159 13.44 -19.13 -1.79
C PHE A 159 14.33 -20.35 -1.47
N GLY A 160 14.68 -20.59 -0.20
CA GLY A 160 15.57 -21.70 0.16
C GLY A 160 16.97 -21.61 -0.49
N PRO A 161 17.78 -22.68 -0.50
CA PRO A 161 19.18 -22.64 -0.96
C PRO A 161 19.42 -22.34 -2.46
N TRP A 162 18.37 -22.22 -3.26
CA TRP A 162 18.44 -22.23 -4.74
C TRP A 162 18.54 -20.81 -5.32
N TRP A 163 18.40 -19.81 -4.46
CA TRP A 163 18.45 -18.39 -4.76
C TRP A 163 19.71 -17.90 -5.52
N PRO A 164 20.92 -18.47 -5.34
CA PRO A 164 22.10 -18.04 -6.09
C PRO A 164 21.96 -18.26 -7.60
N LEU A 165 21.23 -19.31 -8.01
CA LEU A 165 21.03 -19.64 -9.43
C LEU A 165 20.10 -18.63 -10.12
N LEU A 166 19.10 -18.10 -9.40
CA LEU A 166 18.19 -17.08 -9.93
C LEU A 166 18.88 -15.72 -10.10
N VAL A 167 19.76 -15.33 -9.15
CA VAL A 167 20.55 -14.11 -9.25
C VAL A 167 21.53 -14.19 -10.42
N VAL A 168 22.20 -15.33 -10.60
CA VAL A 168 23.10 -15.57 -11.73
C VAL A 168 22.31 -15.54 -13.04
N GLY A 169 21.16 -16.21 -13.13
CA GLY A 169 20.31 -16.19 -14.31
C GLY A 169 19.81 -14.78 -14.68
N PHE A 170 19.34 -14.02 -13.71
CA PHE A 170 18.88 -12.64 -13.92
C PHE A 170 20.03 -11.71 -14.33
N GLY A 171 21.20 -11.86 -13.70
CA GLY A 171 22.44 -11.16 -14.08
C GLY A 171 22.85 -11.45 -15.51
N VAL A 172 22.81 -12.72 -15.94
CA VAL A 172 23.11 -13.12 -17.32
C VAL A 172 22.11 -12.52 -18.30
N ILE A 173 20.81 -12.54 -17.99
CA ILE A 173 19.77 -11.95 -18.86
C ILE A 173 19.96 -10.43 -19.01
N LEU A 174 20.24 -9.72 -17.91
CA LEU A 174 20.52 -8.29 -17.95
C LEU A 174 21.79 -7.97 -18.74
N PHE A 175 22.84 -8.77 -18.55
CA PHE A 175 24.10 -8.62 -19.26
C PHE A 175 23.92 -8.80 -20.78
N VAL A 176 23.20 -9.84 -21.20
CA VAL A 176 22.88 -10.10 -22.61
C VAL A 176 22.01 -8.99 -23.20
N ARG A 177 21.03 -8.46 -22.44
CA ARG A 177 20.20 -7.34 -22.89
C ARG A 177 20.98 -6.02 -23.02
N ASN A 178 21.94 -5.79 -22.14
CA ASN A 178 22.78 -4.59 -22.18
C ASN A 178 23.78 -4.64 -23.35
N GLN A 179 24.36 -5.81 -23.63
CA GLN A 179 25.25 -5.96 -24.78
C GLN A 179 24.55 -5.71 -26.11
N ARG A 180 23.28 -6.14 -26.25
CA ARG A 180 22.48 -5.88 -27.47
C ARG A 180 22.15 -4.41 -27.72
N ARG A 181 22.34 -3.52 -26.74
CA ARG A 181 22.13 -2.07 -26.89
C ARG A 181 23.38 -1.29 -27.30
N LYS A 182 24.57 -1.89 -27.20
CA LYS A 182 25.84 -1.23 -27.58
C LYS A 182 26.25 -1.50 -29.04
N THR A 183 25.56 -2.40 -29.73
CA THR A 183 25.88 -2.83 -31.10
C THR A 183 24.86 -2.37 -32.15
N SER A 184 23.99 -1.41 -31.81
CA SER A 184 23.09 -0.68 -32.72
C SER A 184 23.22 0.80 -32.48
#